data_AF-A0A9W6ZPW4-F1
#
_entry.id   AF-A0A9W6ZPW4-F1
#
_cell.length_a   1.000
_cell.length_b   1.000
_cell.length_c   1.000
_cell.angle_alpha   90.00
_cell.angle_beta   90.00
_cell.angle_gamma   90.00
#
_symmetry.space_group_name_H-M   'P 1'
#
loop_
_entity.id
_entity.type
_entity.pdbx_description
1 polymer ?
#
loop_
_entity_poly.entity_id
_entity_poly.type
_entity_poly.pdbx_seq_one_letter_code
_entity_poly.pdbx_strand_id
1 'polypeptide(L)'
;MEEANSDVREERMKQVTKVVFLLNITKVGKWACWYTNLVVVEIPEGVESIDFRAFYYCKSLTSVSFPTTLKLVGNQAFWYCSSLVNVDLLHTNLQKIEEYAFSHCSELKSMTIPDSLQTLGQYIFDGCCKLSPHLDKNSIYYQYSDPSDSDSNSDSDSYSEDKPPDERTLKVIDHLRSLQS
;
A
#
# COMPACT_ATOMS: atom_id res chain seq x y z
N MET A 1 16.05 -5.91 26.61
CA MET A 1 15.98 -7.27 26.02
C MET A 1 14.88 -7.42 24.97
N GLU A 2 14.04 -6.39 24.75
CA GLU A 2 12.91 -6.44 23.81
C GLU A 2 13.28 -5.92 22.40
N GLU A 3 14.19 -4.92 22.31
CA GLU A 3 14.72 -4.37 21.05
C GLU A 3 15.53 -5.40 20.23
N ALA A 4 16.23 -6.33 20.89
CA ALA A 4 16.96 -7.39 20.18
C ALA A 4 16.03 -8.39 19.45
N ASN A 5 14.71 -8.33 19.66
CA ASN A 5 13.74 -9.27 19.08
C ASN A 5 12.98 -8.70 17.87
N SER A 6 12.86 -7.37 17.73
CA SER A 6 12.30 -6.73 16.53
C SER A 6 13.25 -6.86 15.35
N ASP A 7 14.52 -6.53 15.55
CA ASP A 7 15.54 -6.51 14.49
C ASP A 7 15.76 -7.91 13.92
N VAL A 8 15.82 -8.92 14.80
CA VAL A 8 15.97 -10.33 14.38
C VAL A 8 14.77 -10.82 13.59
N ARG A 9 13.56 -10.33 13.89
CA ARG A 9 12.35 -10.68 13.11
C ARG A 9 12.36 -10.01 11.75
N GLU A 10 12.73 -8.73 11.68
CA GLU A 10 12.85 -8.01 10.42
C GLU A 10 13.88 -8.67 9.50
N GLU A 11 15.08 -8.96 10.01
CA GLU A 11 16.14 -9.65 9.25
C GLU A 11 15.72 -11.05 8.76
N ARG A 12 14.82 -11.73 9.48
CA ARG A 12 14.21 -12.99 9.00
C ARG A 12 13.20 -12.75 7.89
N MET A 13 12.37 -11.72 8.01
CA MET A 13 11.36 -11.40 6.99
C MET A 13 12.00 -10.95 5.68
N LYS A 14 13.12 -10.23 5.72
CA LYS A 14 13.93 -9.85 4.54
C LYS A 14 14.38 -11.05 3.70
N GLN A 15 14.44 -12.26 4.28
CA GLN A 15 14.82 -13.47 3.54
C GLN A 15 13.64 -14.15 2.83
N VAL A 16 12.40 -13.74 3.11
CA VAL A 16 11.19 -14.30 2.50
C VAL A 16 11.04 -13.77 1.08
N THR A 17 11.09 -14.67 0.10
CA THR A 17 10.95 -14.35 -1.34
C THR A 17 9.70 -14.97 -1.97
N LYS A 18 8.97 -15.80 -1.21
CA LYS A 18 7.72 -16.43 -1.64
C LYS A 18 6.79 -16.61 -0.45
N VAL A 19 5.51 -16.34 -0.66
CA VAL A 19 4.43 -16.62 0.29
C VAL A 19 3.43 -17.59 -0.34
N VAL A 20 2.82 -18.44 0.49
CA VAL A 20 1.72 -19.31 0.09
C VAL A 20 0.57 -19.05 1.04
N PHE A 21 -0.56 -18.61 0.50
CA PHE A 21 -1.79 -18.44 1.28
C PHE A 21 -2.58 -19.74 1.34
N LEU A 22 -3.14 -20.04 2.50
CA LEU A 22 -4.04 -21.18 2.65
C LEU A 22 -5.40 -20.84 2.03
N LEU A 23 -6.09 -21.88 1.55
CA LEU A 23 -7.46 -21.72 1.07
C LEU A 23 -8.37 -21.21 2.20
N ASN A 24 -9.30 -20.32 1.85
CA ASN A 24 -10.31 -19.72 2.73
C ASN A 24 -9.82 -18.65 3.72
N ILE A 25 -8.61 -18.11 3.56
CA ILE A 25 -8.28 -16.88 4.29
C ILE A 25 -9.18 -15.74 3.80
N THR A 26 -9.73 -14.98 4.72
CA THR A 26 -10.57 -13.81 4.40
C THR A 26 -9.81 -12.50 4.49
N LYS A 27 -8.58 -12.51 5.01
CA LYS A 27 -7.75 -11.32 5.21
C LYS A 27 -6.27 -11.64 5.04
N VAL A 28 -5.52 -10.73 4.44
CA VAL A 28 -4.06 -10.66 4.65
C VAL A 28 -3.84 -9.81 5.90
N GLY A 29 -3.43 -10.47 6.98
CA GLY A 29 -3.39 -9.86 8.31
C GLY A 29 -2.37 -8.74 8.47
N LYS A 30 -2.50 -7.99 9.57
CA LYS A 30 -1.60 -6.89 9.92
C LYS A 30 -0.15 -7.37 9.91
N TRP A 31 0.74 -6.60 9.26
CA TRP A 31 2.18 -6.90 9.16
C TRP A 31 2.55 -8.26 8.54
N ALA A 32 1.62 -8.98 7.90
CA ALA A 32 1.79 -10.39 7.54
C ALA A 32 3.02 -10.67 6.65
N CYS A 33 3.37 -9.74 5.78
CA CYS A 33 4.48 -9.83 4.82
C CYS A 33 5.34 -8.56 4.83
N TRP A 34 5.41 -7.82 5.94
CA TRP A 34 6.27 -6.63 6.05
C TRP A 34 7.76 -6.96 5.83
N TYR A 35 8.51 -6.02 5.25
CA TYR A 35 9.94 -6.10 4.95
C TYR A 35 10.40 -7.31 4.11
N THR A 36 9.48 -8.01 3.44
CA THR A 36 9.84 -9.17 2.63
C THR A 36 10.45 -8.78 1.29
N ASN A 37 11.20 -9.71 0.69
CA ASN A 37 11.74 -9.60 -0.66
C ASN A 37 10.85 -10.33 -1.70
N LEU A 38 9.53 -10.31 -1.47
CA LEU A 38 8.56 -10.80 -2.44
C LEU A 38 8.68 -9.99 -3.73
N VAL A 39 8.67 -10.67 -4.88
CA VAL A 39 8.69 -10.02 -6.20
C VAL A 39 7.29 -9.97 -6.80
N VAL A 40 6.49 -11.01 -6.57
CA VAL A 40 5.10 -11.14 -7.02
C VAL A 40 4.28 -11.75 -5.89
N VAL A 41 3.05 -11.27 -5.72
CA VAL A 41 2.09 -11.82 -4.76
C VAL A 41 0.77 -12.10 -5.46
N GLU A 42 0.26 -13.31 -5.28
CA GLU A 42 -1.08 -13.71 -5.71
C GLU A 42 -1.98 -13.83 -4.48
N ILE A 43 -2.86 -12.85 -4.28
CA ILE A 43 -3.79 -12.87 -3.16
C ILE A 43 -5.00 -13.73 -3.56
N PRO A 44 -5.35 -14.78 -2.79
CA PRO A 44 -6.36 -15.74 -3.20
C PRO A 44 -7.77 -15.14 -3.15
N GLU A 45 -8.65 -15.66 -4.00
CA GLU A 45 -10.09 -15.38 -3.94
C GLU A 45 -10.67 -15.71 -2.56
N GLY A 46 -11.62 -14.88 -2.12
CA GLY A 46 -12.21 -14.93 -0.78
C GLY A 46 -11.56 -13.98 0.22
N VAL A 47 -10.36 -13.45 -0.07
CA VAL A 47 -9.79 -12.36 0.72
C VAL A 47 -10.59 -11.08 0.50
N GLU A 48 -11.07 -10.50 1.60
CA GLU A 48 -11.87 -9.29 1.64
C GLU A 48 -11.06 -8.06 2.09
N SER A 49 -9.97 -8.25 2.84
CA SER A 49 -9.12 -7.14 3.28
C SER A 49 -7.62 -7.46 3.25
N ILE A 50 -6.85 -6.42 2.95
CA ILE A 50 -5.39 -6.37 3.14
C ILE A 50 -5.16 -5.38 4.26
N ASP A 51 -4.82 -5.87 5.45
CA ASP A 51 -4.87 -5.07 6.67
C ASP A 51 -3.61 -4.19 6.84
N PHE A 52 -3.61 -3.41 7.94
CA PHE A 52 -2.54 -2.48 8.32
C PHE A 52 -1.13 -3.04 8.09
N ARG A 53 -0.33 -2.35 7.27
CA ARG A 53 1.06 -2.69 6.99
C ARG A 53 1.31 -4.11 6.47
N ALA A 54 0.31 -4.77 5.88
CA ALA A 54 0.42 -6.16 5.41
C ALA A 54 1.64 -6.42 4.49
N PHE A 55 1.96 -5.51 3.58
CA PHE A 55 3.12 -5.56 2.66
C PHE A 55 4.05 -4.35 2.81
N TYR A 56 4.08 -3.75 4.00
CA TYR A 56 4.94 -2.61 4.33
C TYR A 56 6.41 -2.88 4.00
N TYR A 57 7.10 -1.96 3.30
CA TYR A 57 8.50 -2.12 2.85
C TYR A 57 8.83 -3.35 2.01
N CYS A 58 7.89 -3.90 1.23
CA CYS A 58 8.24 -4.90 0.22
C CYS A 58 8.91 -4.23 -0.99
N LYS A 59 10.14 -3.71 -0.81
CA LYS A 59 10.85 -2.89 -1.82
C LYS A 59 11.07 -3.61 -3.16
N SER A 60 11.11 -4.95 -3.13
CA SER A 60 11.28 -5.81 -4.31
C SER A 60 9.96 -6.18 -5.03
N LEU A 61 8.79 -5.82 -4.45
CA LEU A 61 7.49 -6.21 -4.96
C LEU A 61 7.17 -5.43 -6.24
N THR A 62 7.01 -6.15 -7.34
CA THR A 62 6.77 -5.58 -8.67
C THR A 62 5.32 -5.72 -9.14
N SER A 63 4.60 -6.73 -8.63
CA SER A 63 3.25 -7.08 -9.07
C SER A 63 2.44 -7.73 -7.95
N VAL A 64 1.15 -7.39 -7.88
CA VAL A 64 0.17 -7.99 -6.97
C VAL A 64 -1.07 -8.34 -7.76
N SER A 65 -1.53 -9.58 -7.67
CA SER A 65 -2.84 -9.99 -8.17
C SER A 65 -3.85 -9.86 -7.04
N PHE A 66 -4.90 -9.08 -7.26
CA PHE A 66 -5.96 -8.82 -6.28
C PHE A 66 -7.20 -9.68 -6.60
N PRO A 67 -7.88 -10.23 -5.58
CA PRO A 67 -9.08 -11.02 -5.77
C PRO A 67 -10.29 -10.13 -6.01
N THR A 68 -11.28 -10.64 -6.73
CA THR A 68 -12.56 -9.93 -6.97
C THR A 68 -13.30 -9.59 -5.68
N THR A 69 -13.09 -10.37 -4.61
CA THR A 69 -13.73 -10.19 -3.30
C THR A 69 -13.13 -9.07 -2.45
N LEU A 70 -12.01 -8.47 -2.85
CA LEU A 70 -11.32 -7.45 -2.06
C LEU A 70 -12.22 -6.22 -1.86
N LYS A 71 -12.39 -5.79 -0.60
CA LYS A 71 -13.20 -4.63 -0.17
C LYS A 71 -12.37 -3.51 0.46
N LEU A 72 -11.24 -3.85 1.06
CA LEU A 72 -10.40 -2.92 1.82
C LEU A 72 -8.91 -3.10 1.53
N VAL A 73 -8.23 -1.99 1.19
CA VAL A 73 -6.78 -1.86 1.32
C VAL A 73 -6.49 -0.96 2.53
N GLY A 74 -5.90 -1.55 3.55
CA GLY A 74 -5.69 -0.93 4.86
C GLY A 74 -4.54 0.06 4.90
N ASN A 75 -4.47 0.80 6.00
CA ASN A 75 -3.48 1.84 6.22
C ASN A 75 -2.04 1.30 6.02
N GLN A 76 -1.25 2.03 5.22
CA GLN A 76 0.12 1.68 4.87
C GLN A 76 0.32 0.26 4.29
N ALA A 77 -0.73 -0.38 3.76
CA ALA A 77 -0.67 -1.78 3.31
C ALA A 77 0.46 -2.08 2.32
N PHE A 78 0.71 -1.18 1.36
CA PHE A 78 1.78 -1.27 0.35
C PHE A 78 2.77 -0.11 0.46
N TRP A 79 2.89 0.47 1.65
CA TRP A 79 3.76 1.61 1.85
C TRP A 79 5.23 1.25 1.57
N TYR A 80 5.91 2.10 0.80
CA TYR A 80 7.29 1.89 0.35
C TYR A 80 7.54 0.61 -0.48
N CYS A 81 6.52 0.10 -1.18
CA CYS A 81 6.70 -0.90 -2.24
C CYS A 81 7.28 -0.23 -3.50
N SER A 82 8.51 0.26 -3.40
CA SER A 82 9.11 1.18 -4.38
C SER A 82 9.29 0.60 -5.78
N SER A 83 9.34 -0.73 -5.94
CA SER A 83 9.41 -1.40 -7.25
C SER A 83 8.05 -1.74 -7.87
N LEU A 84 6.93 -1.44 -7.20
CA LEU A 84 5.60 -1.79 -7.68
C LEU A 84 5.26 -0.93 -8.90
N VAL A 85 5.06 -1.57 -10.06
CA VAL A 85 4.96 -0.84 -11.34
C VAL A 85 3.52 -0.55 -11.74
N ASN A 86 2.63 -1.53 -11.55
CA ASN A 86 1.22 -1.44 -11.94
C ASN A 86 0.35 -2.05 -10.83
N VAL A 87 -0.83 -1.46 -10.63
CA VAL A 87 -1.84 -1.98 -9.71
C VAL A 87 -3.18 -2.09 -10.44
N ASP A 88 -3.67 -3.31 -10.62
CA ASP A 88 -4.97 -3.54 -11.25
C ASP A 88 -6.04 -3.86 -10.19
N LEU A 89 -6.92 -2.90 -9.91
CA LEU A 89 -8.05 -3.06 -8.98
C LEU A 89 -9.40 -3.04 -9.70
N LEU A 90 -9.41 -2.95 -11.03
CA LEU A 90 -10.62 -2.73 -11.84
C LEU A 90 -11.73 -3.75 -11.56
N HIS A 91 -11.35 -5.02 -11.39
CA HIS A 91 -12.28 -6.13 -11.21
C HIS A 91 -12.55 -6.50 -9.74
N THR A 92 -12.11 -5.65 -8.81
CA THR A 92 -12.35 -5.85 -7.37
C THR A 92 -13.66 -5.21 -6.93
N ASN A 93 -14.21 -5.64 -5.80
CA ASN A 93 -15.31 -4.96 -5.11
C ASN A 93 -14.78 -3.92 -4.10
N LEU A 94 -13.63 -3.29 -4.39
CA LEU A 94 -12.95 -2.43 -3.44
C LEU A 94 -13.83 -1.23 -3.10
N GLN A 95 -14.04 -1.00 -1.81
CA GLN A 95 -14.88 0.08 -1.27
C GLN A 95 -14.05 1.16 -0.59
N LYS A 96 -12.92 0.78 0.01
CA LYS A 96 -12.08 1.68 0.81
C LYS A 96 -10.58 1.45 0.55
N ILE A 97 -9.85 2.54 0.35
CA ILE A 97 -8.39 2.58 0.43
C ILE A 97 -8.03 3.54 1.58
N GLU A 98 -7.26 3.06 2.54
CA GLU A 98 -6.90 3.83 3.73
C GLU A 98 -5.61 4.65 3.55
N GLU A 99 -5.29 5.44 4.58
CA GLU A 99 -4.21 6.41 4.57
C GLU A 99 -2.85 5.77 4.24
N TYR A 100 -2.07 6.45 3.39
CA TYR A 100 -0.75 6.02 2.90
C TYR A 100 -0.69 4.64 2.23
N ALA A 101 -1.82 4.02 1.87
CA ALA A 101 -1.87 2.63 1.41
C ALA A 101 -0.88 2.30 0.28
N PHE A 102 -0.66 3.22 -0.67
CA PHE A 102 0.29 3.08 -1.78
C PHE A 102 1.39 4.13 -1.75
N SER A 103 1.60 4.83 -0.63
CA SER A 103 2.57 5.91 -0.57
C SER A 103 4.00 5.36 -0.74
N HIS A 104 4.84 6.14 -1.42
CA HIS A 104 6.20 5.82 -1.84
C HIS A 104 6.34 4.59 -2.76
N CYS A 105 5.29 4.20 -3.47
CA CYS A 105 5.41 3.32 -4.65
C CYS A 105 5.99 4.12 -5.83
N SER A 106 7.27 4.48 -5.77
CA SER A 106 7.91 5.43 -6.70
C SER A 106 7.98 4.96 -8.16
N GLU A 107 7.95 3.65 -8.40
CA GLU A 107 7.88 3.07 -9.75
C GLU A 107 6.45 2.87 -10.28
N LEU A 108 5.41 3.19 -9.49
CA LEU A 108 4.01 2.98 -9.87
C LEU A 108 3.66 3.93 -11.02
N LYS A 109 3.42 3.37 -12.21
CA LYS A 109 3.13 4.11 -13.45
C LYS A 109 1.66 4.11 -13.81
N SER A 110 0.95 3.05 -13.46
CA SER A 110 -0.47 2.93 -13.75
C SER A 110 -1.21 2.24 -12.62
N MET A 111 -2.45 2.67 -12.43
CA MET A 111 -3.39 2.03 -11.52
C MET A 111 -4.78 2.10 -12.14
N THR A 112 -5.53 1.00 -12.05
CA THR A 112 -6.97 1.01 -12.33
C THR A 112 -7.72 0.99 -11.00
N ILE A 113 -8.87 1.65 -10.96
CA ILE A 113 -9.73 1.77 -9.77
C ILE A 113 -11.12 1.20 -10.13
N PRO A 114 -11.79 0.45 -9.26
CA PRO A 114 -13.15 0.00 -9.52
C PRO A 114 -14.19 1.10 -9.25
N ASP A 115 -15.33 1.02 -9.93
CA ASP A 115 -16.46 1.94 -9.72
C ASP A 115 -17.04 1.88 -8.30
N SER A 116 -16.81 0.78 -7.59
CA SER A 116 -17.25 0.58 -6.21
C SER A 116 -16.48 1.40 -5.18
N LEU A 117 -15.36 2.04 -5.54
CA LEU A 117 -14.50 2.75 -4.59
C LEU A 117 -15.19 4.03 -4.07
N GLN A 118 -15.49 4.05 -2.78
CA GLN A 118 -16.26 5.11 -2.11
C GLN A 118 -15.42 5.94 -1.14
N THR A 119 -14.55 5.28 -0.36
CA THR A 119 -13.80 5.92 0.72
C THR A 119 -12.31 5.94 0.42
N LEU A 120 -11.71 7.11 0.55
CA LEU A 120 -10.29 7.36 0.34
C LEU A 120 -9.69 7.92 1.63
N GLY A 121 -8.54 7.42 2.04
CA GLY A 121 -7.71 8.01 3.08
C GLY A 121 -6.85 9.16 2.56
N GLN A 122 -6.05 9.74 3.46
CA GLN A 122 -5.07 10.77 3.08
C GLN A 122 -3.79 10.15 2.52
N TYR A 123 -3.10 10.90 1.68
CA TYR A 123 -1.76 10.62 1.20
C TYR A 123 -1.59 9.25 0.53
N ILE A 124 -2.66 8.70 -0.07
CA ILE A 124 -2.64 7.36 -0.68
C ILE A 124 -1.52 7.25 -1.71
N PHE A 125 -1.31 8.32 -2.49
CA PHE A 125 -0.34 8.39 -3.58
C PHE A 125 0.82 9.33 -3.29
N ASP A 126 1.08 9.63 -2.02
CA ASP A 126 2.26 10.42 -1.67
C ASP A 126 3.54 9.70 -2.15
N GLY A 127 4.54 10.45 -2.63
CA GLY A 127 5.76 9.87 -3.22
C GLY A 127 5.60 9.02 -4.50
N CYS A 128 4.38 8.86 -5.06
CA CYS A 128 4.14 8.12 -6.31
C CYS A 128 4.43 8.99 -7.55
N CYS A 129 5.70 9.33 -7.77
CA CYS A 129 6.12 10.34 -8.75
C CYS A 129 5.88 9.97 -10.23
N LYS A 130 5.64 8.69 -10.54
CA LYS A 130 5.43 8.19 -11.91
C LYS A 130 3.96 7.96 -12.28
N LEU A 131 3.05 7.93 -11.31
CA LEU A 131 1.64 7.60 -11.54
C LEU A 131 0.90 8.77 -12.20
N SER A 132 1.29 10.00 -11.86
CA SER A 132 0.69 11.22 -12.41
C SER A 132 1.73 12.35 -12.44
N PRO A 133 2.78 12.24 -13.27
CA PRO A 133 3.94 13.12 -13.22
C PRO A 133 3.60 14.61 -13.43
N HIS A 134 2.46 14.90 -14.05
CA HIS A 134 1.97 16.27 -14.26
C HIS A 134 1.34 16.90 -13.02
N LEU A 135 0.91 16.10 -12.05
CA LEU A 135 0.35 16.53 -10.76
C LEU A 135 1.44 16.77 -9.70
N ASP A 136 2.70 16.46 -10.02
CA ASP A 136 3.83 16.43 -9.07
C ASP A 136 4.79 17.64 -9.13
N LYS A 137 4.52 18.60 -10.02
CA LYS A 137 5.50 19.66 -10.39
C LYS A 137 5.96 20.56 -9.24
N ASN A 138 5.22 20.61 -8.12
CA ASN A 138 5.53 21.43 -6.93
C ASN A 138 5.49 20.62 -5.61
N SER A 139 5.53 19.28 -5.68
CA SER A 139 5.34 18.45 -4.49
C SER A 139 6.52 18.64 -3.51
N ILE A 140 6.30 19.36 -2.41
CA ILE A 140 7.26 19.54 -1.30
C ILE A 140 7.45 18.27 -0.45
N TYR A 141 6.73 17.19 -0.78
CA TYR A 141 6.71 15.93 -0.04
C TYR A 141 7.99 15.09 -0.19
N TYR A 142 9.01 15.60 -0.91
CA TYR A 142 10.35 15.00 -0.98
C TYR A 142 11.17 15.08 0.32
N GLN A 143 10.59 15.57 1.43
CA GLN A 143 11.27 15.64 2.72
C GLN A 143 10.98 14.45 3.65
N TYR A 144 10.29 13.41 3.17
CA TYR A 144 10.16 12.19 3.95
C TYR A 144 11.47 11.39 3.89
N SER A 145 12.31 11.58 4.91
CA SER A 145 13.43 10.72 5.24
C SER A 145 12.90 9.37 5.73
N ASP A 146 13.45 8.29 5.15
CA ASP A 146 13.18 6.90 5.51
C ASP A 146 13.14 6.73 7.05
N PRO A 147 12.02 6.32 7.69
CA PRO A 147 11.92 6.13 9.14
C PRO A 147 12.78 4.97 9.62
N SER A 148 13.43 4.21 8.73
CA SER A 148 14.55 3.36 9.13
C SER A 148 15.74 4.15 9.72
N ASP A 149 15.76 5.49 9.59
CA ASP A 149 16.74 6.38 10.25
C ASP A 149 16.27 6.90 11.62
N SER A 150 15.06 6.57 12.08
CA SER A 150 14.64 6.82 13.45
C SER A 150 13.62 5.80 13.93
N ASP A 151 14.13 4.77 14.62
CA ASP A 151 13.39 3.98 15.62
C ASP A 151 12.91 4.88 16.78
N SER A 152 12.03 5.83 16.48
CA SER A 152 11.14 6.38 17.49
C SER A 152 9.79 5.74 17.30
N ASN A 153 9.65 4.62 17.99
CA ASN A 153 8.41 4.14 18.54
C ASN A 153 7.58 5.34 19.05
N SER A 154 6.67 5.83 18.22
CA SER A 154 5.49 6.52 18.67
C SER A 154 4.33 5.94 17.88
N ASP A 155 3.81 4.83 18.39
CA ASP A 155 2.37 4.54 18.40
C ASP A 155 1.62 5.67 19.13
N SER A 156 1.83 6.93 18.73
CA SER A 156 0.95 8.03 19.10
C SER A 156 -0.20 7.99 18.09
N ASP A 157 -1.07 7.01 18.31
CA ASP A 157 -2.37 6.85 17.68
C ASP A 157 -3.21 8.12 17.88
N SER A 158 -2.98 9.11 17.04
CA SER A 158 -3.97 10.13 16.71
C SER A 158 -4.27 10.07 15.22
N TYR A 159 -4.42 8.85 14.71
CA TYR A 159 -5.02 8.60 13.41
C TYR A 159 -6.50 8.95 13.53
N SER A 160 -6.84 10.18 13.18
CA SER A 160 -8.23 10.60 13.07
C SER A 160 -8.83 9.92 11.84
N GLU A 161 -9.70 8.93 12.06
CA GLU A 161 -10.33 8.13 11.00
C GLU A 161 -11.19 8.95 10.01
N ASP A 162 -11.44 10.23 10.31
CA ASP A 162 -12.39 11.08 9.57
C ASP A 162 -11.74 12.23 8.78
N LYS A 163 -10.41 12.20 8.59
CA LYS A 163 -9.77 13.25 7.79
C LYS A 163 -10.09 13.05 6.30
N PRO A 164 -10.57 14.09 5.59
CA PRO A 164 -10.86 13.98 4.17
C PRO A 164 -9.58 13.72 3.36
N PRO A 165 -9.68 13.09 2.18
CA PRO A 165 -8.55 12.89 1.28
C PRO A 165 -7.86 14.21 0.95
N ASP A 166 -6.54 14.19 0.81
CA ASP A 166 -5.79 15.35 0.37
C ASP A 166 -6.04 15.65 -1.12
N GLU A 167 -5.75 16.89 -1.52
CA GLU A 167 -5.99 17.37 -2.89
C GLU A 167 -5.26 16.56 -3.95
N ARG A 168 -4.04 16.06 -3.65
CA ARG A 168 -3.30 15.21 -4.59
C ARG A 168 -4.03 13.89 -4.77
N THR A 169 -4.42 13.23 -3.68
CA THR A 169 -5.17 11.96 -3.76
C THR A 169 -6.42 12.12 -4.64
N LEU A 170 -7.19 13.18 -4.45
CA LEU A 170 -8.38 13.45 -5.27
C LEU A 170 -8.04 13.63 -6.75
N LYS A 171 -7.05 14.47 -7.08
CA LYS A 171 -6.63 14.71 -8.47
C LYS A 171 -6.11 13.45 -9.16
N VAL A 172 -5.38 12.60 -8.43
CA VAL A 172 -4.91 11.31 -8.97
C VAL A 172 -6.12 10.43 -9.29
N ILE A 173 -7.05 10.26 -8.35
CA ILE A 173 -8.24 9.43 -8.57
C ILE A 173 -9.08 9.93 -9.75
N ASP A 174 -9.31 11.24 -9.87
CA ASP A 174 -10.05 11.82 -10.99
C ASP A 174 -9.33 11.60 -12.33
N HIS A 175 -7.99 11.69 -12.34
CA HIS A 175 -7.19 11.36 -13.51
C HIS A 175 -7.28 9.88 -13.87
N LEU A 176 -7.17 8.96 -12.90
CA LEU A 176 -7.28 7.53 -13.15
C LEU A 176 -8.66 7.17 -13.73
N ARG A 177 -9.74 7.74 -13.17
CA ARG A 177 -11.10 7.55 -13.68
C ARG A 177 -11.27 8.05 -15.12
N SER A 178 -10.63 9.15 -15.50
CA SER A 178 -10.73 9.67 -16.88
C SER A 178 -9.92 8.87 -17.91
N LEU A 179 -9.00 8.01 -17.46
CA LEU A 179 -8.29 7.06 -18.32
C LEU A 179 -9.06 5.73 -18.52
N GLN A 180 -10.08 5.47 -17.69
CA GLN A 180 -10.89 4.24 -17.72
C GLN A 180 -12.18 4.37 -18.53
N SER A 181 -12.52 5.59 -18.99
CA SER A 181 -13.67 5.92 -19.84
C SER A 181 -13.35 5.84 -21.33
#